data_AF-A0A523NXT9-F1
#
_entry.id   AF-A0A523NXT9-F1
#
_cell.length_a   1.000
_cell.length_b   1.000
_cell.length_c   1.000
_cell.angle_alpha   90.00
_cell.angle_beta   90.00
_cell.angle_gamma   90.00
#
_symmetry.space_group_name_H-M   'P 1'
#
loop_
_entity.id
_entity.type
_entity.pdbx_description
1 polymer ?
#
loop_
_entity_poly.entity_id
_entity_poly.type
_entity_poly.pdbx_seq_one_letter_code
_entity_poly.pdbx_strand_id
1 'polypeptide(L)' 'MDDKVLHDLLSNLNQHIQTTTRALSFHIDKHYARPAVTVSDKDTGEVIRQIPLEVALQIADAFDVAEDATGTLISERA' A
#
# COMPACT_ATOMS: atom_id res chain seq x y z
N MET A 1 -8.59 12.96 -7.36
CA MET A 1 -7.84 11.73 -7.07
C MET A 1 -8.61 10.60 -7.71
N ASP A 2 -8.02 9.95 -8.71
CA ASP A 2 -8.67 8.88 -9.44
C ASP A 2 -8.60 7.57 -8.65
N ASP A 3 -9.73 6.88 -8.52
CA ASP A 3 -9.82 5.58 -7.83
C ASP A 3 -8.84 4.54 -8.39
N LYS A 4 -8.47 4.70 -9.67
CA LYS A 4 -7.47 3.87 -10.34
C LYS A 4 -6.11 3.96 -9.65
N VAL A 5 -5.65 5.16 -9.30
CA VAL A 5 -4.35 5.36 -8.64
C VAL A 5 -4.33 4.68 -7.27
N LEU A 6 -5.44 4.76 -6.53
CA LEU A 6 -5.56 4.13 -5.22
C LEU A 6 -5.60 2.60 -5.32
N HIS A 7 -6.28 2.07 -6.33
CA HIS A 7 -6.31 0.64 -6.60
C HIS A 7 -4.93 0.10 -6.99
N ASP A 8 -4.24 0.80 -7.90
CA ASP A 8 -2.90 0.42 -8.36
C ASP A 8 -1.91 0.43 -7.18
N LEU A 9 -1.96 1.46 -6.34
CA LEU A 9 -1.17 1.55 -5.11
C LEU A 9 -1.42 0.37 -4.15
N LEU A 10 -2.68 0.07 -3.89
CA LEU A 10 -3.06 -1.03 -3.00
C LEU A 10 -2.68 -2.38 -3.57
N SER A 11 -2.76 -2.55 -4.88
CA SER A 11 -2.30 -3.76 -5.56
C SER A 11 -0.79 -3.95 -5.34
N ASN A 12 0.00 -2.89 -5.50
CA ASN A 12 1.45 -2.92 -5.26
C ASN A 12 1.76 -3.26 -3.80
N LEU A 13 1.09 -2.62 -2.84
CA LEU A 13 1.23 -2.91 -1.40
C LEU A 13 0.84 -4.35 -1.06
N ASN A 14 -0.28 -4.83 -1.60
CA ASN A 14 -0.74 -6.22 -1.43
C ASN A 14 0.29 -7.21 -1.99
N GLN A 15 0.89 -6.94 -3.15
CA GLN A 15 1.90 -7.81 -3.76
C GLN A 15 3.19 -7.84 -2.93
N HIS A 16 3.61 -6.69 -2.40
CA HIS A 16 4.82 -6.60 -1.58
C HIS A 16 4.69 -7.37 -0.25
N ILE A 17 3.58 -7.19 0.46
CA ILE A 17 3.33 -7.83 1.76
C ILE A 17 3.16 -9.36 1.62
N GLN A 18 2.65 -9.86 0.49
CA GLN A 18 2.50 -11.30 0.23
C GLN A 18 3.83 -12.08 0.27
N THR A 19 4.96 -11.41 0.06
CA THR A 19 6.29 -12.03 0.17
C THR A 19 6.75 -12.23 1.61
N THR A 20 6.13 -11.52 2.55
CA THR A 20 6.37 -11.64 4.00
C THR A 20 5.30 -12.56 4.58
N THR A 21 5.64 -13.41 5.56
CA THR A 21 4.81 -14.51 6.13
C THR A 21 3.47 -14.08 6.79
N ARG A 22 3.02 -12.83 6.62
CA ARG A 22 1.75 -12.32 7.15
C ARG A 22 0.70 -12.32 6.04
N ALA A 23 -0.31 -13.16 6.20
CA ALA A 23 -1.48 -13.24 5.34
C ALA A 23 -2.39 -12.00 5.53
N LEU A 24 -1.95 -10.83 5.09
CA LEU A 24 -2.72 -9.57 5.18
C LEU A 24 -3.32 -9.22 3.81
N SER A 25 -4.51 -8.64 3.82
CA SER A 25 -5.22 -8.12 2.65
C SER A 25 -5.65 -6.68 2.88
N PHE A 26 -5.41 -5.83 1.89
CA PHE A 26 -5.71 -4.39 1.93
C PHE A 26 -6.86 -4.04 0.98
N HIS A 27 -7.83 -3.26 1.45
CA HIS A 27 -8.97 -2.80 0.64
C HIS A 27 -9.34 -1.33 0.96
N ILE A 28 -9.95 -0.62 0.01
CA ILE A 28 -10.47 0.74 0.23
C ILE A 28 -11.87 0.65 0.82
N ASP A 29 -12.02 1.15 2.03
CA ASP A 29 -13.31 1.40 2.62
C ASP A 29 -13.75 2.85 2.37
N LYS A 30 -14.88 3.00 1.66
CA LYS A 30 -15.53 4.29 1.38
C LYS A 30 -16.79 4.52 2.22
N HIS A 31 -17.03 3.70 3.25
CA HIS A 31 -18.24 3.82 4.09
C HIS A 31 -18.29 5.10 4.92
N TYR A 32 -17.14 5.76 5.15
CA TYR A 32 -17.04 6.96 5.96
C TYR A 32 -16.91 8.22 5.09
N ALA A 33 -17.19 9.39 5.70
CA ALA A 33 -17.02 10.69 5.05
C ALA A 33 -15.60 10.95 4.52
N ARG A 34 -14.60 10.17 4.99
CA ARG A 34 -13.25 10.15 4.45
C ARG A 34 -12.87 8.71 4.07
N PRO A 35 -12.27 8.49 2.90
CA PRO A 35 -11.81 7.16 2.49
C PRO A 35 -10.71 6.65 3.41
N ALA A 36 -10.72 5.34 3.67
CA ALA A 36 -9.74 4.66 4.49
C ALA A 36 -9.28 3.36 3.81
N VAL A 37 -8.06 2.94 4.10
CA VAL A 37 -7.51 1.64 3.74
C VAL A 37 -7.69 0.70 4.93
N THR A 38 -8.46 -0.35 4.72
CA THR A 38 -8.68 -1.40 5.72
C THR A 38 -7.70 -2.54 5.48
N VAL A 39 -7.01 -2.95 6.55
CA VAL A 39 -6.10 -4.10 6.59
C VAL A 39 -6.81 -5.22 7.33
N SER A 40 -7.03 -6.32 6.64
CA SER A 40 -7.69 -7.51 7.16
C SER A 40 -6.77 -8.72 7.10
N ASP A 41 -6.98 -9.67 8.01
CA ASP A 41 -6.41 -11.00 7.90
C ASP A 41 -7.03 -11.70 6.68
N LYS A 42 -6.20 -12.28 5.82
CA LYS A 42 -6.64 -12.95 4.59
C LYS A 42 -7.32 -14.29 4.89
N ASP A 43 -6.91 -14.95 5.96
CA ASP A 43 -7.40 -16.28 6.32
C ASP A 43 -8.71 -16.19 7.11
N THR A 44 -8.83 -15.23 8.03
CA THR A 44 -10.03 -15.06 8.86
C THR A 44 -11.00 -13.98 8.37
N GLY A 45 -10.53 -13.03 7.56
CA GLY A 45 -11.31 -11.86 7.15
C GLY A 45 -11.45 -10.79 8.26
N GLU A 46 -10.78 -10.96 9.39
CA GLU A 46 -10.86 -10.04 10.52
C GLU A 46 -10.14 -8.71 10.22
N VAL A 47 -10.80 -7.58 10.50
CA VAL A 47 -10.19 -6.26 10.34
C VAL A 47 -9.20 -6.01 11.47
N ILE A 48 -7.91 -5.97 11.13
CA ILE A 48 -6.81 -5.77 12.09
C ILE A 48 -6.52 -4.27 12.26
N ARG A 49 -6.56 -3.49 11.17
CA ARG A 49 -6.30 -2.04 11.18
C ARG A 49 -7.10 -1.29 10.14
N GLN A 50 -7.36 -0.02 10.41
CA GLN A 50 -7.82 0.96 9.44
C GLN A 50 -6.82 2.11 9.40
N ILE A 51 -6.38 2.45 8.20
CA ILE A 51 -5.39 3.49 7.92
C ILE A 51 -6.10 4.56 7.09
N PRO A 52 -6.16 5.82 7.55
CA PRO A 52 -6.71 6.90 6.74
C PRO A 52 -5.99 6.99 5.39
N LEU A 53 -6.73 7.28 4.32
CA LEU A 53 -6.14 7.31 2.97
C LEU A 53 -4.96 8.28 2.85
N GLU A 54 -5.06 9.44 3.49
CA GLU A 54 -3.99 10.45 3.55
C GLU A 54 -2.68 9.89 4.13
N VAL A 55 -2.76 9.01 5.12
CA VAL A 55 -1.59 8.35 5.72
C VAL A 55 -1.04 7.28 4.79
N ALA A 56 -1.92 6.50 4.14
CA ALA A 56 -1.50 5.49 3.18
C ALA A 56 -0.76 6.11 1.98
N LEU A 57 -1.18 7.30 1.53
CA LEU A 57 -0.52 8.06 0.48
C LEU A 57 0.86 8.59 0.92
N GLN A 58 1.00 9.08 2.15
CA GLN A 58 2.31 9.48 2.68
C GLN A 58 3.29 8.31 2.74
N ILE A 59 2.79 7.12 3.08
CA ILE A 59 3.58 5.88 3.10
C ILE A 59 3.97 5.48 1.67
N ALA A 60 3.03 5.56 0.73
CA ALA A 60 3.29 5.32 -0.68
C ALA A 60 4.36 6.25 -1.25
N ASP A 61 4.22 7.56 -1.04
CA ASP A 61 5.18 8.57 -1.48
C ASP A 61 6.56 8.28 -0.87
N ALA A 62 6.64 7.85 0.39
CA ALA A 62 7.90 7.49 1.03
C ALA A 62 8.52 6.21 0.44
N PHE A 63 7.73 5.24 -0.03
CA PHE A 63 8.22 4.03 -0.69
C PHE A 63 8.61 4.27 -2.15
N ASP A 64 7.84 5.05 -2.90
CA ASP A 64 8.18 5.44 -4.29
C ASP A 64 9.49 6.25 -4.32
N VAL A 65 9.69 7.17 -3.37
CA VAL A 65 10.96 7.89 -3.21
C VAL A 65 12.12 6.94 -2.87
N ALA A 66 11.87 5.85 -2.13
CA ALA A 66 12.88 4.84 -1.83
C ALA A 66 13.22 3.96 -3.05
N GLU A 67 12.24 3.65 -3.91
CA GLU A 67 12.45 2.95 -5.19
C GLU A 67 13.24 3.82 -6.18
N ASP A 68 12.91 5.12 -6.30
CA ASP A 68 13.67 6.08 -7.12
C ASP A 68 15.09 6.32 -6.61
N ALA A 69 15.29 6.34 -5.28
CA ALA A 69 16.62 6.40 -4.68
C ALA A 69 17.44 5.12 -4.92
N THR A 70 16.78 3.97 -5.12
CA THR A 70 17.44 2.71 -5.46
C THR A 70 17.76 2.64 -6.96
N GLY A 71 16.97 3.29 -7.81
CA GLY A 71 17.20 3.39 -9.26
C GLY A 71 18.42 4.20 -9.68
N THR A 72 18.96 5.09 -8.81
CA THR A 72 20.14 5.90 -9.14
C THR A 72 21.45 5.34 -8.57
N LEU A 73 21.39 4.43 -7.59
CA LEU A 73 22.60 3.80 -7.01
C LEU A 73 22.94 2.44 -7.62
N ILE A 74 22.11 1.91 -8.53
CA ILE A 74 22.38 0.68 -9.29
C ILE A 74 22.47 1.01 -10.79
N SER A 75 23.11 2.12 -11.16
CA SER A 75 23.55 2.38 -12.53
C SER A 75 24.64 3.43 -12.54
N GLU A 76 25.74 3.20 -11.83
CA GLU A 76 26.99 3.88 -12.14
C GLU A 76 28.14 2.87 -12.23
N ARG A 77 28.47 2.55 -13.49
CA ARG A 77 29.76 2.10 -14.05
C ARG A 77 30.02 0.60 -14.19
N ALA A 78 29.65 0.13 -15.39
CA ALA A 78 30.55 -0.61 -16.27
C ALA A 78 31.84 0.16 -16.60
#